data_AF-A0A1F5ZTC4-F1
#
_entry.id   AF-A0A1F5ZTC4-F1
#
_cell.length_a   1.000
_cell.length_b   1.000
_cell.length_c   1.000
_cell.angle_alpha   90.00
_cell.angle_beta   90.00
_cell.angle_gamma   90.00
#
_symmetry.space_group_name_H-M   'P 1'
#
loop_
_entity.id
_entity.type
_entity.pdbx_description
1 polymer ?
#
loop_
_entity_poly.entity_id
_entity_poly.type
_entity_poly.pdbx_seq_one_letter_code
_entity_poly.pdbx_strand_id
1 'polypeptide(L)'
;MNQFSSSLKKGFTLIEILIVISLLGVLAVALLATIDPLEQIRKGQDSKTQNLITELNGAMDRYYATRQEYTWQAASPSIIQLTSANQTTYVDPLITAGELKTNFTTVAGTNLTTIYLSGTPSSKVLCFRPTSKAMLFDKNSHYAVDHSGAAGPGTCKGDTTPGATDCDWCVSS
;
A
#
# COMPACT_ATOMS: atom_id res chain seq x y z
N MET A 1 52.43 -37.48 22.53
CA MET A 1 51.76 -37.78 21.24
C MET A 1 50.53 -36.89 21.16
N ASN A 2 50.43 -35.99 20.19
CA ASN A 2 49.16 -35.41 19.73
C ASN A 2 49.31 -35.09 18.24
N GLN A 3 48.61 -35.88 17.43
CA GLN A 3 48.62 -35.86 15.97
C GLN A 3 47.78 -34.68 15.48
N PHE A 4 48.40 -33.63 14.93
CA PHE A 4 47.68 -32.61 14.16
C PHE A 4 47.49 -33.12 12.73
N SER A 5 46.34 -33.75 12.47
CA SER A 5 45.92 -34.13 11.12
C SER A 5 45.51 -32.85 10.35
N SER A 6 46.31 -32.43 9.38
CA SER A 6 45.98 -31.31 8.48
C SER A 6 45.08 -31.80 7.35
N SER A 7 43.78 -31.56 7.44
CA SER A 7 42.86 -31.73 6.32
C SER A 7 43.21 -30.73 5.20
N LEU A 8 43.73 -31.21 4.08
CA LEU A 8 43.96 -30.42 2.87
C LEU A 8 42.61 -29.87 2.35
N LYS A 9 42.35 -28.59 2.59
CA LYS A 9 41.21 -27.89 1.98
C LYS A 9 41.48 -27.76 0.48
N LYS A 10 40.74 -28.51 -0.35
CA LYS A 10 40.74 -28.33 -1.82
C LYS A 10 40.18 -26.94 -2.13
N GLY A 11 41.03 -26.05 -2.67
CA GLY A 11 40.61 -24.75 -3.19
C GLY A 11 39.95 -24.91 -4.55
N PHE A 12 39.01 -24.00 -4.86
CA PHE A 12 38.42 -23.90 -6.21
C PHE A 12 39.49 -23.49 -7.22
N THR A 13 39.39 -24.03 -8.45
CA THR A 13 40.27 -23.62 -9.54
C THR A 13 39.89 -22.23 -10.06
N LEU A 14 40.87 -21.52 -10.62
CA LEU A 14 40.63 -20.19 -11.21
C LEU A 14 39.61 -20.26 -12.35
N ILE A 15 39.64 -21.35 -13.14
CA ILE A 15 38.69 -21.57 -14.23
C ILE A 15 37.27 -21.84 -13.72
N GLU A 16 37.10 -22.56 -12.60
CA GLU A 16 35.77 -22.76 -11.99
C GLU A 16 35.16 -21.43 -11.56
N ILE A 17 35.94 -20.57 -10.89
CA ILE A 17 35.40 -19.27 -10.47
C ILE A 17 35.09 -18.38 -11.68
N LEU A 18 35.91 -18.42 -12.74
CA LEU A 18 35.68 -17.64 -13.96
C LEU A 18 34.39 -18.03 -14.68
N ILE A 19 34.14 -19.33 -14.84
CA ILE A 19 32.91 -19.82 -15.49
C ILE A 19 31.70 -19.47 -14.61
N VAL A 20 31.80 -19.63 -13.28
CA VAL A 20 30.70 -19.35 -12.37
C VAL A 20 30.30 -17.87 -12.39
N ILE A 21 31.25 -16.93 -12.30
CA ILE A 21 30.90 -15.50 -12.35
C ILE A 21 30.34 -15.10 -13.72
N SER A 22 30.81 -15.73 -14.80
CA SER A 22 30.28 -15.46 -16.15
C SER A 22 28.83 -15.94 -16.28
N LEU A 23 28.52 -17.13 -15.75
CA LEU A 23 27.18 -17.69 -15.76
C LEU A 23 26.23 -16.88 -14.87
N LEU A 24 26.68 -16.53 -13.66
CA LEU A 24 25.91 -15.67 -12.75
C LEU A 24 25.63 -14.29 -13.37
N GLY A 25 26.60 -13.71 -14.08
CA GLY A 25 26.43 -12.44 -14.78
C GLY A 25 25.35 -12.49 -15.87
N VAL A 26 25.38 -13.52 -16.73
CA VAL A 26 24.37 -13.67 -17.79
C VAL A 26 22.97 -13.89 -17.22
N LEU A 27 22.83 -14.73 -16.18
CA LEU A 27 21.55 -14.97 -15.52
C LEU A 27 20.99 -13.71 -14.85
N ALA A 28 21.84 -12.91 -14.21
CA ALA A 28 21.43 -11.66 -13.58
C ALA A 28 20.86 -10.64 -14.58
N VAL A 29 21.52 -10.47 -15.74
CA VAL A 29 21.04 -9.55 -16.79
C VAL A 29 19.73 -10.05 -17.40
N ALA A 30 19.62 -11.35 -17.67
CA ALA A 30 18.39 -11.94 -18.20
C ALA A 30 17.20 -11.72 -17.25
N LEU A 31 17.41 -11.87 -15.94
CA LEU A 31 16.36 -11.64 -14.93
C LEU A 31 15.89 -10.17 -14.93
N LEU A 32 16.82 -9.21 -14.90
CA LEU A 32 16.50 -7.78 -14.90
C LEU A 32 15.84 -7.32 -16.20
N ALA A 33 16.10 -7.99 -17.32
CA ALA A 33 15.41 -7.70 -18.60
C ALA A 33 13.93 -8.11 -18.59
N THR A 34 13.54 -9.05 -17.72
CA THR A 34 12.17 -9.59 -17.65
C THR A 34 11.32 -9.00 -16.53
N ILE A 35 11.95 -8.44 -15.49
CA ILE A 35 11.27 -7.91 -14.30
C ILE A 35 11.46 -6.40 -14.23
N ASP A 36 10.38 -5.67 -13.97
CA ASP A 36 10.44 -4.27 -13.50
C ASP A 36 10.50 -4.27 -11.96
N PRO A 37 11.70 -4.17 -11.33
CA PRO A 37 11.83 -4.21 -9.88
C PRO A 37 11.14 -3.02 -9.21
N LEU A 38 11.05 -1.90 -9.92
CA LEU A 38 10.45 -0.67 -9.41
C LEU A 38 8.93 -0.82 -9.31
N GLU A 39 8.32 -1.47 -10.29
CA GLU A 39 6.91 -1.85 -10.26
C GLU A 39 6.60 -2.82 -9.10
N GLN A 40 7.48 -3.79 -8.81
CA GLN A 40 7.26 -4.69 -7.67
C GLN A 40 7.29 -3.97 -6.33
N ILE A 41 8.19 -3.00 -6.15
CA ILE A 41 8.25 -2.18 -4.93
C ILE A 41 6.97 -1.35 -4.78
N ARG A 42 6.53 -0.68 -5.86
CA ARG A 42 5.28 0.11 -5.88
C ARG A 42 4.07 -0.76 -5.56
N LYS A 43 3.99 -1.96 -6.16
CA LYS A 43 2.92 -2.91 -5.87
C LYS A 43 2.88 -3.32 -4.41
N GLY A 44 4.05 -3.51 -3.78
CA GLY A 44 4.16 -3.78 -2.34
C GLY A 44 3.66 -2.61 -1.48
N GLN A 45 3.98 -1.38 -1.86
CA GLN A 45 3.53 -0.16 -1.16
C GLN A 45 2.01 0.06 -1.29
N ASP A 46 1.47 -0.10 -2.50
CA ASP A 46 0.03 0.01 -2.75
C ASP A 46 -0.74 -1.07 -2.00
N SER A 47 -0.25 -2.31 -1.99
CA SER A 47 -0.86 -3.41 -1.21
C SER A 47 -0.83 -3.13 0.29
N LYS A 48 0.24 -2.51 0.80
CA LYS A 48 0.28 -2.04 2.19
C LYS A 48 -0.83 -1.02 2.46
N THR A 49 -1.00 -0.02 1.59
CA THR A 49 -2.02 1.03 1.75
C THR A 49 -3.43 0.45 1.65
N GLN A 50 -3.66 -0.48 0.72
CA GLN A 50 -4.91 -1.22 0.56
C GLN A 50 -5.30 -1.98 1.85
N ASN A 51 -4.34 -2.64 2.49
CA ASN A 51 -4.58 -3.33 3.77
C ASN A 51 -4.95 -2.34 4.89
N LEU A 52 -4.26 -1.19 4.96
CA LEU A 52 -4.59 -0.13 5.93
C LEU A 52 -6.01 0.41 5.72
N ILE A 53 -6.39 0.69 4.47
CA ILE A 53 -7.75 1.15 4.14
C ILE A 53 -8.79 0.08 4.48
N THR A 54 -8.52 -1.19 4.19
CA THR A 54 -9.45 -2.29 4.48
C THR A 54 -9.67 -2.44 5.99
N GLU A 55 -8.60 -2.35 6.78
CA GLU A 55 -8.69 -2.40 8.25
C GLU A 55 -9.46 -1.19 8.80
N LEU A 56 -9.17 0.01 8.29
CA LEU A 56 -9.83 1.25 8.69
C LEU A 56 -11.32 1.26 8.29
N ASN A 57 -11.64 0.92 7.03
CA ASN A 57 -13.02 0.85 6.54
C ASN A 57 -13.86 -0.10 7.40
N GLY A 58 -13.35 -1.31 7.68
CA GLY A 58 -14.05 -2.26 8.54
C GLY A 58 -14.23 -1.76 9.97
N ALA A 59 -13.26 -1.01 10.53
CA ALA A 59 -13.42 -0.40 11.85
C ALA A 59 -14.50 0.69 11.86
N MET A 60 -14.58 1.49 10.79
CA MET A 60 -15.62 2.50 10.63
C MET A 60 -17.00 1.88 10.48
N ASP A 61 -17.13 0.79 9.72
CA ASP A 61 -18.39 0.04 9.58
C ASP A 61 -18.88 -0.49 10.92
N ARG A 62 -17.99 -1.09 11.74
CA ARG A 62 -18.34 -1.59 13.08
C ARG A 62 -18.70 -0.47 14.04
N TYR A 63 -17.97 0.65 13.98
CA TYR A 63 -18.27 1.83 14.79
C TYR A 63 -19.68 2.36 14.47
N TYR A 64 -20.01 2.49 13.18
CA TYR A 64 -21.31 2.92 12.71
C TYR A 64 -22.42 1.94 13.11
N ALA A 65 -22.21 0.63 12.95
CA ALA A 65 -23.19 -0.38 13.32
C ALA A 65 -23.61 -0.27 14.81
N THR A 66 -22.68 0.09 15.69
CA THR A 66 -22.92 0.21 17.14
C THR A 66 -23.53 1.55 17.53
N ARG A 67 -23.12 2.66 16.88
CA ARG A 67 -23.45 4.03 17.31
C ARG A 67 -24.45 4.75 16.41
N GLN A 68 -24.72 4.20 15.22
CA GLN A 68 -25.52 4.82 14.15
C GLN A 68 -24.96 6.17 13.67
N GLU A 69 -23.67 6.40 13.90
CA GLU A 69 -22.94 7.58 13.46
C GLU A 69 -21.46 7.25 13.22
N TYR A 70 -20.82 7.97 12.31
CA TYR A 70 -19.36 7.95 12.15
C TYR A 70 -18.67 8.89 13.14
N THR A 71 -17.34 8.82 13.22
CA THR A 71 -16.53 9.60 14.18
C THR A 71 -16.65 11.11 14.01
N TRP A 72 -17.08 11.58 12.83
CA TRP A 72 -17.34 13.00 12.54
C TRP A 72 -18.75 13.48 12.86
N GLN A 73 -19.66 12.60 13.27
CA GLN A 73 -21.05 12.94 13.57
C GLN A 73 -21.67 13.79 12.44
N ALA A 74 -22.13 15.01 12.74
CA ALA A 74 -22.70 15.94 11.76
C ALA A 74 -21.67 16.66 10.86
N ALA A 75 -20.39 16.67 11.23
CA ALA A 75 -19.32 17.40 10.54
C ALA A 75 -18.66 16.56 9.44
N SER A 76 -19.47 16.13 8.47
CA SER A 76 -19.03 15.24 7.38
C SER A 76 -17.79 15.78 6.62
N PRO A 77 -16.72 14.97 6.46
CA PRO A 77 -15.55 15.40 5.73
C PRO A 77 -15.87 15.46 4.24
N SER A 78 -15.64 16.62 3.61
CA SER A 78 -15.79 16.77 2.16
C SER A 78 -14.79 15.86 1.45
N ILE A 79 -13.50 16.18 1.54
CA ILE A 79 -12.36 15.31 1.16
C ILE A 79 -11.18 15.75 2.01
N ILE A 80 -10.66 14.87 2.85
CA ILE A 80 -9.54 15.18 3.74
C ILE A 80 -8.46 14.10 3.64
N GLN A 81 -7.20 14.54 3.66
CA GLN A 81 -6.07 13.64 3.80
C GLN A 81 -5.89 13.27 5.27
N LEU A 82 -5.68 11.99 5.58
CA LEU A 82 -5.43 11.56 6.95
C LEU A 82 -4.00 11.93 7.37
N THR A 83 -3.88 13.08 8.03
CA THR A 83 -2.63 13.50 8.67
C THR A 83 -2.72 13.32 10.18
N SER A 84 -1.59 13.49 10.87
CA SER A 84 -1.55 13.52 12.33
C SER A 84 -2.47 14.58 12.95
N ALA A 85 -2.80 15.67 12.22
CA ALA A 85 -3.72 16.70 12.71
C ALA A 85 -5.19 16.23 12.71
N ASN A 86 -5.56 15.34 11.80
CA ASN A 86 -6.92 14.88 11.57
C ASN A 86 -7.17 13.50 12.21
N GLN A 87 -6.09 12.77 12.53
CA GLN A 87 -6.12 11.45 13.13
C GLN A 87 -6.96 11.40 14.42
N THR A 88 -6.85 12.44 15.26
CA THR A 88 -7.59 12.55 16.53
C THR A 88 -9.11 12.56 16.35
N THR A 89 -9.59 12.98 15.18
CA THR A 89 -11.01 13.03 14.84
C THR A 89 -11.45 11.76 14.13
N TYR A 90 -10.69 11.30 13.13
CA TYR A 90 -11.15 10.25 12.23
C TYR A 90 -10.72 8.85 12.61
N VAL A 91 -9.63 8.70 13.36
CA VAL A 91 -8.97 7.40 13.63
C VAL A 91 -8.94 7.07 15.12
N ASP A 92 -8.50 8.00 15.97
CA ASP A 92 -8.34 7.74 17.41
C ASP A 92 -9.64 7.33 18.14
N PRO A 93 -10.83 7.86 17.77
CA PRO A 93 -12.08 7.38 18.37
C PRO A 93 -12.37 5.92 18.03
N LEU A 94 -11.94 5.42 16.87
CA LEU A 94 -12.08 4.00 16.49
C LEU A 94 -11.21 3.11 17.37
N ILE A 95 -9.99 3.57 17.69
CA ILE A 95 -9.08 2.86 18.60
C ILE A 95 -9.65 2.87 20.02
N THR A 96 -10.10 4.03 20.48
CA THR A 96 -10.68 4.20 21.83
C THR A 96 -11.95 3.38 22.01
N ALA A 97 -12.77 3.26 20.96
CA ALA A 97 -13.95 2.42 20.93
C ALA A 97 -13.65 0.91 20.85
N GLY A 98 -12.40 0.52 20.62
CA GLY A 98 -11.99 -0.89 20.46
C GLY A 98 -12.27 -1.46 19.06
N GLU A 99 -12.64 -0.63 18.10
CA GLU A 99 -12.97 -1.06 16.73
C GLU A 99 -11.74 -1.17 15.82
N LEU A 100 -10.65 -0.48 16.19
CA LEU A 100 -9.38 -0.47 15.46
C LEU A 100 -8.23 -0.82 16.40
N LYS A 101 -7.20 -1.51 15.90
CA LYS A 101 -6.05 -1.91 16.74
C LYS A 101 -5.28 -0.69 17.24
N THR A 102 -4.79 -0.74 18.48
CA THR A 102 -4.03 0.35 19.12
C THR A 102 -2.71 0.67 18.44
N ASN A 103 -2.11 -0.28 17.74
CA ASN A 103 -0.87 -0.10 16.98
C ASN A 103 -1.09 0.32 15.52
N PHE A 104 -2.34 0.53 15.08
CA PHE A 104 -2.63 0.86 13.69
C PHE A 104 -1.86 2.08 13.20
N THR A 105 -1.87 3.17 13.96
CA THR A 105 -1.21 4.45 13.60
C THR A 105 0.31 4.30 13.56
N THR A 106 0.88 3.45 14.41
CA THR A 106 2.30 3.09 14.38
C THR A 106 2.67 2.27 13.14
N VAL A 107 1.82 1.31 12.75
CA VAL A 107 2.04 0.46 11.57
C VAL A 107 1.85 1.26 10.26
N ALA A 108 0.86 2.15 10.24
CA ALA A 108 0.62 3.07 9.14
C ALA A 108 1.81 4.04 8.97
N GLY A 109 2.23 4.67 10.06
CA GLY A 109 3.30 5.68 10.05
C GLY A 109 2.99 6.77 9.02
N THR A 110 3.95 7.06 8.14
CA THR A 110 3.78 8.03 7.05
C THR A 110 2.81 7.57 5.95
N ASN A 111 2.45 6.27 5.89
CA ASN A 111 1.46 5.78 4.93
C ASN A 111 0.03 6.17 5.33
N LEU A 112 -0.18 6.74 6.52
CA LEU A 112 -1.48 7.30 6.86
C LEU A 112 -1.82 8.48 5.94
N THR A 113 -0.82 9.28 5.55
CA THR A 113 -1.01 10.48 4.72
C THR A 113 -1.31 10.17 3.26
N THR A 114 -1.22 8.91 2.82
CA THR A 114 -1.62 8.52 1.46
C THR A 114 -3.12 8.24 1.37
N ILE A 115 -3.81 8.14 2.50
CA ILE A 115 -5.23 7.83 2.58
C ILE A 115 -6.03 9.14 2.62
N TYR A 116 -7.00 9.23 1.73
CA TYR A 116 -8.02 10.26 1.68
C TYR A 116 -9.34 9.70 2.19
N LEU A 117 -10.05 10.51 2.95
CA LEU A 117 -11.36 10.19 3.52
C LEU A 117 -12.36 11.26 3.08
N SER A 118 -13.50 10.81 2.58
CA SER A 118 -14.69 11.62 2.41
C SER A 118 -15.88 10.89 3.01
N GLY A 119 -16.94 11.62 3.35
CA GLY A 119 -18.09 10.99 3.98
C GLY A 119 -19.30 11.89 4.06
N THR A 120 -20.41 11.25 4.41
CA THR A 120 -21.67 11.86 4.80
C THR A 120 -22.01 11.35 6.21
N PRO A 121 -23.15 11.73 6.81
CA PRO A 121 -23.57 11.13 8.08
C PRO A 121 -23.84 9.62 7.98
N SER A 122 -24.07 9.08 6.79
CA SER A 122 -24.46 7.67 6.57
C SER A 122 -23.59 6.90 5.58
N SER A 123 -22.58 7.53 4.97
CA SER A 123 -21.63 6.84 4.09
C SER A 123 -20.20 7.33 4.32
N LYS A 124 -19.23 6.49 3.98
CA LYS A 124 -17.82 6.90 3.84
C LYS A 124 -17.22 6.38 2.55
N VAL A 125 -16.18 7.07 2.12
CA VAL A 125 -15.29 6.63 1.06
C VAL A 125 -13.86 6.82 1.54
N LEU A 126 -13.06 5.77 1.41
CA LEU A 126 -11.62 5.84 1.60
C LEU A 126 -10.95 5.62 0.27
N CYS A 127 -10.05 6.53 -0.09
CA CYS A 127 -9.33 6.51 -1.36
C CYS A 127 -7.82 6.61 -1.13
N PHE A 128 -7.03 6.08 -2.06
CA PHE A 128 -5.64 6.49 -2.24
C PHE A 128 -5.30 6.48 -3.73
N ARG A 129 -4.26 7.23 -4.08
CA ARG A 129 -3.70 7.23 -5.44
C ARG A 129 -2.71 6.08 -5.60
N PRO A 130 -3.00 5.08 -6.46
CA PRO A 130 -2.06 3.99 -6.69
C PRO A 130 -0.83 4.45 -7.45
N THR A 131 0.31 3.81 -7.17
CA THR A 131 1.58 4.09 -7.85
C THR A 131 2.01 2.97 -8.79
N SER A 132 1.52 1.75 -8.54
CA SER A 132 1.77 0.57 -9.36
C SER A 132 0.77 0.45 -10.49
N LYS A 133 1.25 0.02 -11.65
CA LYS A 133 0.42 -0.32 -12.80
C LYS A 133 -0.60 -1.38 -12.44
N ALA A 134 -0.21 -2.38 -11.65
CA ALA A 134 -1.10 -3.45 -11.22
C ALA A 134 -2.36 -2.94 -10.49
N MET A 135 -2.20 -1.98 -9.59
CA MET A 135 -3.31 -1.44 -8.80
C MET A 135 -4.19 -0.49 -9.62
N LEU A 136 -3.66 0.17 -10.65
CA LEU A 136 -4.47 0.99 -11.56
C LEU A 136 -5.55 0.20 -12.32
N PHE A 137 -5.34 -1.10 -12.53
CA PHE A 137 -6.32 -1.99 -13.19
C PHE A 137 -7.17 -2.79 -12.20
N ASP A 138 -7.07 -2.51 -10.90
CA ASP A 138 -7.94 -3.13 -9.90
C ASP A 138 -9.41 -2.71 -10.12
N LYS A 139 -10.35 -3.58 -9.76
CA LYS A 139 -11.79 -3.31 -9.92
C LYS A 139 -12.25 -2.06 -9.15
N ASN A 140 -11.62 -1.74 -8.03
CA ASN A 140 -11.96 -0.58 -7.22
C ASN A 140 -11.23 0.69 -7.66
N SER A 141 -10.32 0.59 -8.64
CA SER A 141 -9.67 1.74 -9.25
C SER A 141 -10.55 2.35 -10.33
N HIS A 142 -10.82 3.65 -10.19
CA HIS A 142 -11.59 4.40 -11.17
C HIS A 142 -10.95 5.76 -11.42
N TYR A 143 -11.31 6.34 -12.56
CA TYR A 143 -10.86 7.67 -12.90
C TYR A 143 -11.50 8.67 -11.92
N ALA A 144 -10.67 9.31 -11.10
CA ALA A 144 -11.07 10.27 -10.10
C ALA A 144 -9.99 11.36 -10.00
N VAL A 145 -10.45 12.62 -10.03
CA VAL A 145 -9.59 13.81 -10.01
C VAL A 145 -9.48 14.41 -8.61
N ASP A 146 -10.29 13.96 -7.67
CA ASP A 146 -10.49 14.64 -6.39
C ASP A 146 -10.49 13.72 -5.16
N HIS A 147 -10.33 12.40 -5.27
CA HIS A 147 -10.45 11.44 -4.15
C HIS A 147 -11.86 11.34 -3.54
N SER A 148 -12.91 11.71 -4.29
CA SER A 148 -14.30 11.61 -3.82
C SER A 148 -14.87 10.19 -3.88
N GLY A 149 -14.24 9.28 -4.63
CA GLY A 149 -14.79 7.97 -4.97
C GLY A 149 -15.83 8.00 -6.09
N ALA A 150 -16.09 9.17 -6.67
CA ALA A 150 -16.95 9.28 -7.84
C ALA A 150 -16.16 8.92 -9.11
N ALA A 151 -16.65 7.93 -9.85
CA ALA A 151 -16.12 7.63 -11.17
C ALA A 151 -16.42 8.77 -12.14
N GLY A 152 -15.39 9.49 -12.56
CA GLY A 152 -15.47 10.45 -13.65
C GLY A 152 -15.63 9.77 -15.01
N PRO A 153 -15.92 10.53 -16.08
CA PRO A 153 -16.18 9.99 -17.42
C PRO A 153 -14.94 9.42 -18.13
N GLY A 154 -13.78 9.44 -17.47
CA GLY A 154 -12.53 8.87 -17.97
C GLY A 154 -12.41 7.38 -17.65
N THR A 155 -11.58 6.68 -18.41
CA THR A 155 -11.03 5.41 -17.96
C THR A 155 -9.79 5.70 -17.14
N CYS A 156 -9.51 4.81 -16.18
CA CYS A 156 -8.16 4.76 -15.65
C CYS A 156 -7.23 4.43 -16.81
N LYS A 157 -6.62 5.47 -17.38
CA LYS A 157 -5.59 5.29 -18.38
C LYS A 157 -4.51 4.56 -17.61
N GLY A 158 -4.27 3.30 -17.97
CA GLY A 158 -3.04 2.59 -17.63
C GLY A 158 -1.84 3.25 -18.32
N ASP A 159 -1.79 4.58 -18.25
CA ASP A 159 -0.70 5.36 -18.73
C ASP A 159 0.50 4.90 -17.94
N THR A 160 1.48 4.43 -18.69
CA THR A 160 2.72 3.84 -18.20
C THR A 160 3.57 4.82 -17.39
N THR A 161 3.08 6.04 -17.18
CA THR A 161 3.63 7.10 -16.34
C THR A 161 3.37 6.82 -14.86
N PRO A 162 4.42 6.53 -14.07
CA PRO A 162 4.29 6.46 -12.63
C PRO A 162 3.79 7.79 -12.09
N GLY A 163 2.66 7.78 -11.38
CA GLY A 163 2.04 8.99 -10.82
C GLY A 163 0.93 9.62 -11.66
N ALA A 164 0.26 8.86 -12.54
CA ALA A 164 -0.98 9.30 -13.19
C ALA A 164 -1.95 9.88 -12.13
N THR A 165 -2.11 11.20 -12.14
CA THR A 165 -2.84 12.01 -11.16
C THR A 165 -4.35 11.90 -11.27
N ASP A 166 -4.85 10.92 -12.02
CA ASP A 166 -6.26 10.89 -12.38
C ASP A 166 -6.95 9.54 -12.07
N CYS A 167 -6.27 8.62 -11.37
CA CYS A 167 -6.86 7.37 -10.86
C CYS A 167 -6.79 7.30 -9.34
N ASP A 168 -7.89 6.90 -8.72
CA ASP A 168 -7.94 6.55 -7.30
C ASP A 168 -8.49 5.15 -7.11
N TRP A 169 -7.88 4.42 -6.20
CA TRP A 169 -8.44 3.19 -5.66
C TRP A 169 -9.27 3.56 -4.44
N CYS A 170 -10.57 3.27 -4.47
CA CYS A 170 -11.45 3.61 -3.37
C CYS A 170 -12.34 2.46 -2.93
N VAL A 171 -12.66 2.46 -1.65
CA VAL A 171 -13.69 1.60 -1.06
C VAL A 171 -14.72 2.48 -0.39
N SER A 172 -15.99 2.17 -0.61
CA SER A 172 -17.12 2.83 0.00
C SER A 172 -18.02 1.83 0.71
N SER A 173 -18.74 2.29 1.74
CA SER A 173 -19.91 1.59 2.29
C SER A 173 -20.88 2.59 2.90
#